data_AF-A0A818Q8K2-F1
#
_entry.id   AF-A0A818Q8K2-F1
#
_cell.length_a   1.000
_cell.length_b   1.000
_cell.length_c   1.000
_cell.angle_alpha   90.00
_cell.angle_beta   90.00
_cell.angle_gamma   90.00
#
_symmetry.space_group_name_H-M   'P 1'
#
loop_
_entity.id
_entity.type
_entity.pdbx_description
1 polymer ?
#
loop_
_entity_poly.entity_id
_entity_poly.type
_entity_poly.pdbx_seq_one_letter_code
_entity_poly.pdbx_strand_id
1 'polypeptide(L)'
;GIGSKLLAKMGYKSGQGLGRQNQGLINPIEAHVLPKGKSLDAVLELKKKNKLPDAFKIKKHRKKITIEKQKKIPEQKDIFT
;
A
#
# COMPACT_ATOMS: atom_id res chain seq x y z
N GLY A 1 4.77 6.41 -13.42
CA GLY A 1 5.06 4.96 -13.44
C GLY A 1 4.52 4.33 -14.72
N ILE A 2 4.64 3.02 -14.88
CA ILE A 2 4.15 2.33 -16.10
C ILE A 2 2.62 2.37 -16.18
N GLY A 3 1.93 2.11 -15.07
CA GLY A 3 0.46 2.14 -15.00
C GLY A 3 -0.15 3.52 -15.31
N SER A 4 0.48 4.61 -14.86
CA SER A 4 -0.01 5.97 -15.14
C SER A 4 0.05 6.31 -16.64
N LYS A 5 1.05 5.80 -17.36
CA LYS A 5 1.15 5.97 -18.82
C LYS A 5 0.06 5.16 -19.56
N LEU A 6 -0.27 3.97 -19.07
CA LEU A 6 -1.33 3.15 -19.63
C LEU A 6 -2.71 3.80 -19.41
N LEU A 7 -2.99 4.30 -18.20
CA LEU A 7 -4.23 5.02 -17.90
C LEU A 7 -4.42 6.21 -18.85
N ALA A 8 -3.39 7.03 -19.04
CA ALA A 8 -3.45 8.16 -19.97
C ALA A 8 -3.77 7.72 -21.41
N LYS A 9 -3.18 6.62 -21.88
CA LYS A 9 -3.50 6.04 -23.20
C LYS A 9 -4.94 5.55 -23.32
N MET A 10 -5.56 5.15 -22.21
CA MET A 10 -6.96 4.72 -22.15
C MET A 10 -7.94 5.89 -21.95
N GLY A 11 -7.46 7.14 -22.06
CA GLY A 11 -8.29 8.34 -21.95
C GLY A 11 -8.48 8.88 -20.53
N TYR A 12 -7.79 8.31 -19.53
CA TYR A 12 -7.80 8.87 -18.18
C TYR A 12 -7.10 10.24 -18.15
N LYS A 13 -7.78 11.23 -17.53
CA LYS A 13 -7.23 12.57 -17.30
C LYS A 13 -6.83 12.70 -15.83
N SER A 14 -5.60 13.16 -15.59
CA SER A 14 -5.08 13.33 -14.23
C SER A 14 -5.99 14.27 -13.43
N GLY A 15 -6.39 13.84 -12.23
CA GLY A 15 -7.28 14.61 -11.36
C GLY A 15 -8.78 14.37 -11.59
N GLN A 16 -9.16 13.52 -12.54
CA GLN A 16 -10.56 13.11 -12.73
C GLN A 16 -10.84 11.75 -12.07
N GLY A 17 -12.10 11.54 -11.72
CA GLY A 17 -12.60 10.25 -11.26
C GLY A 17 -12.66 9.24 -12.41
N LEU A 18 -12.69 7.95 -12.07
CA LEU A 18 -12.87 6.87 -13.06
C LEU A 18 -14.36 6.63 -13.36
N GLY A 19 -14.64 5.93 -14.46
CA GLY A 19 -16.00 5.59 -14.89
C GLY A 19 -16.55 6.50 -15.98
N ARG A 20 -17.70 6.12 -16.56
CA ARG A 20 -18.28 6.82 -17.74
C ARG A 20 -18.56 8.30 -17.49
N GLN A 21 -18.91 8.68 -16.27
CA GLN A 21 -19.24 10.05 -15.88
C GLN A 21 -18.20 10.62 -14.88
N ASN A 22 -17.01 10.04 -14.79
CA ASN A 22 -15.97 10.41 -13.82
C ASN A 22 -16.45 10.34 -12.35
N GLN A 23 -17.38 9.44 -12.05
CA GLN A 23 -18.01 9.31 -10.73
C GLN A 23 -17.14 8.62 -9.67
N GLY A 24 -16.05 7.98 -10.09
CA GLY A 24 -15.12 7.29 -9.20
C GLY A 24 -14.34 8.25 -8.31
N LEU A 25 -13.86 7.75 -7.18
CA LEU A 25 -13.07 8.53 -6.24
C LEU A 25 -11.69 8.89 -6.82
N ILE A 26 -11.34 10.17 -6.72
CA ILE A 26 -10.02 10.70 -7.10
C ILE A 26 -8.99 10.39 -6.02
N ASN A 27 -9.41 10.56 -4.76
CA ASN A 27 -8.55 10.34 -3.61
C ASN A 27 -8.67 8.88 -3.15
N PRO A 28 -7.55 8.20 -2.88
CA PRO A 28 -7.59 6.85 -2.34
C PRO A 28 -8.23 6.85 -0.95
N ILE A 29 -8.98 5.81 -0.63
CA ILE A 29 -9.52 5.60 0.70
C ILE A 29 -8.44 4.95 1.58
N GLU A 30 -8.25 5.49 2.77
CA GLU A 30 -7.34 4.91 3.76
C GLU A 30 -7.93 3.65 4.41
N ALA A 31 -7.14 2.59 4.48
CA ALA A 31 -7.52 1.35 5.16
C ALA A 31 -6.89 1.27 6.56
N HIS A 32 -7.72 1.27 7.61
CA HIS A 32 -7.27 1.07 8.98
C HIS A 32 -7.28 -0.42 9.34
N VAL A 33 -6.14 -0.92 9.86
CA VAL A 33 -6.02 -2.31 10.32
C VAL A 33 -6.35 -2.36 11.80
N LEU A 34 -7.37 -3.13 12.15
CA LEU A 34 -7.80 -3.31 13.52
C LEU A 34 -6.97 -4.38 14.23
N PRO A 35 -6.75 -4.26 15.56
CA PRO A 35 -6.11 -5.31 16.34
C PRO A 35 -6.94 -6.60 16.30
N LYS A 36 -6.27 -7.74 16.15
CA LYS A 36 -6.91 -9.06 16.15
C LYS A 36 -7.50 -9.38 17.54
N GLY A 37 -8.61 -10.11 17.57
CA GLY A 37 -9.22 -10.58 18.82
C GLY A 37 -9.88 -9.49 19.67
N LYS A 38 -10.24 -8.35 19.08
CA LYS A 38 -10.99 -7.27 19.73
C LYS A 38 -12.34 -7.05 19.03
N SER A 39 -13.35 -6.72 19.81
CA SER A 39 -14.67 -6.33 19.28
C SER A 39 -14.63 -4.95 18.63
N LEU A 40 -15.65 -4.63 17.84
CA LEU A 40 -15.80 -3.31 17.22
C LEU A 40 -15.91 -2.20 18.27
N ASP A 41 -16.57 -2.47 19.40
CA ASP A 41 -16.69 -1.53 20.52
C ASP A 41 -15.33 -1.23 21.16
N ALA A 42 -14.54 -2.27 21.42
CA ALA A 42 -13.19 -2.11 21.95
C ALA A 42 -12.29 -1.32 20.99
N VAL A 43 -12.45 -1.51 19.67
CA VAL A 43 -11.75 -0.72 18.65
C VAL A 43 -12.19 0.75 18.68
N LEU A 44 -13.49 1.00 18.84
CA LEU A 44 -14.03 2.36 18.93
C LEU A 44 -13.47 3.08 20.16
N GLU A 45 -13.38 2.41 21.30
CA GLU A 45 -12.73 2.97 22.49
C GLU A 45 -11.24 3.25 22.29
N LEU A 46 -10.51 2.33 21.65
CA LEU A 46 -9.10 2.53 21.32
C LEU A 46 -8.90 3.71 20.36
N LYS A 47 -9.83 3.90 19.42
CA LYS A 47 -9.86 5.05 18.52
C LYS A 47 -10.14 6.34 19.29
N LYS A 48 -11.13 6.38 20.19
CA LYS A 48 -11.39 7.53 21.08
C LYS A 48 -10.18 7.88 21.95
N LYS A 49 -9.42 6.87 22.39
CA LYS A 49 -8.20 7.02 23.19
C LYS A 49 -6.94 7.32 22.33
N ASN A 50 -7.06 7.50 21.01
CA ASN A 50 -5.95 7.67 20.06
C ASN A 50 -4.85 6.58 20.13
N LYS A 51 -5.19 5.37 20.58
CA LYS A 51 -4.24 4.24 20.75
C LYS A 51 -4.24 3.25 19.59
N LEU A 52 -4.90 3.56 18.47
CA LEU A 52 -4.96 2.65 17.34
C LEU A 52 -3.61 2.64 16.59
N PRO A 53 -2.98 1.47 16.38
CA PRO A 53 -1.71 1.39 15.67
C PRO A 53 -1.89 1.71 14.17
N ASP A 54 -1.00 2.54 13.63
CA ASP A 54 -0.96 2.82 12.20
C ASP A 54 -0.71 1.55 11.38
N ALA A 55 -1.64 1.26 10.47
CA ALA A 55 -1.56 0.16 9.50
C ALA A 55 -0.26 0.17 8.67
N PHE A 56 0.31 1.36 8.43
CA PHE A 56 1.53 1.53 7.63
C PHE A 56 2.80 1.08 8.35
N LYS A 57 2.86 1.12 9.70
CA LYS A 57 4.05 0.70 10.46
C LYS A 57 4.27 -0.82 10.37
N ILE A 58 3.19 -1.59 10.40
CA ILE A 58 3.22 -3.07 10.32
C ILE A 58 3.75 -3.53 8.95
N LYS A 59 3.33 -2.87 7.85
CA LYS A 59 3.79 -3.21 6.48
C LYS A 59 5.25 -2.80 6.22
N LYS A 60 5.75 -1.71 6.82
CA LYS A 60 7.14 -1.23 6.64
C LYS A 60 8.18 -2.23 7.17
N HIS A 61 7.90 -2.88 8.31
CA HIS A 61 8.78 -3.92 8.86
C HIS A 61 8.85 -5.14 7.95
N ARG A 62 7.71 -5.61 7.42
CA ARG A 62 7.68 -6.72 6.47
C ARG A 62 8.43 -6.41 5.16
N LYS A 63 8.26 -5.22 4.59
CA LYS A 63 8.98 -4.82 3.36
C LYS A 63 10.50 -4.76 3.56
N LYS A 64 10.98 -4.22 4.69
CA LYS A 64 12.43 -4.19 5.00
C LYS A 64 13.02 -5.60 5.05
N ILE A 65 12.36 -6.52 5.75
CA ILE A 65 12.82 -7.92 5.88
C ILE A 65 12.89 -8.62 4.51
N THR A 66 11.95 -8.36 3.60
CA THR A 66 11.97 -8.95 2.24
C THR A 66 12.99 -8.28 1.32
N ILE A 67 13.24 -6.97 1.46
CA ILE A 67 14.24 -6.23 0.66
C ILE A 67 15.67 -6.59 1.09
N GLU A 68 15.93 -6.74 2.39
CA GLU A 68 17.25 -7.13 2.91
C GLU A 68 17.65 -8.56 2.53
N LYS A 69 16.68 -9.48 2.41
CA LYS A 69 16.93 -10.84 1.92
C LYS A 69 17.28 -10.89 0.42
N GLN A 70 16.71 -10.01 -0.40
CA GLN A 70 16.99 -9.96 -1.85
C GLN A 70 18.36 -9.35 -2.18
N LYS A 71 18.90 -8.44 -1.35
CA LYS A 71 20.26 -7.90 -1.52
C LYS A 71 21.39 -8.89 -1.19
N LYS A 72 21.07 -10.04 -0.59
CA LYS A 72 22.03 -11.08 -0.15
C LYS A 72 22.12 -12.28 -1.11
N ILE A 73 21.65 -12.14 -2.34
CA ILE A 73 21.95 -13.13 -3.38
C ILE A 73 23.30 -12.70 -3.97
N PRO A 74 24.38 -13.48 -3.77
CA PRO A 74 25.70 -13.10 -4.24
C PRO A 74 25.73 -13.07 -5.77
N GLU A 75 26.27 -11.99 -6.31
CA GLU A 75 26.64 -11.84 -7.72
C GLU A 75 27.55 -13.01 -8.10
N GLN A 76 27.00 -13.96 -8.86
CA GLN A 76 27.70 -15.14 -9.33
C GLN A 76 28.66 -14.65 -10.42
N LYS A 77 29.94 -14.58 -10.09
CA LYS A 77 31.00 -14.23 -11.03
C LYS A 77 31.00 -15.26 -12.16
N ASP A 78 30.63 -14.84 -13.36
CA ASP A 78 30.75 -15.66 -14.56
C ASP A 78 32.23 -16.03 -14.75
N ILE A 79 32.50 -17.33 -14.72
CA ILE A 79 33.84 -17.94 -14.68
C ILE A 79 34.39 -18.26 -16.08
N PHE A 80 33.75 -17.80 -17.15
CA PHE A 80 34.24 -18.05 -18.50
C PHE A 80 34.21 -16.81 -19.37
N THR A 81 35.42 -16.45 -19.81
CA THR A 81 35.81 -15.77 -21.06
C THR A 81 34.75 -15.73 -22.15
#